data_AF-A0A7C2LG72-F1
#
_entry.id   AF-A0A7C2LG72-F1
#
_cell.length_a   1.000
_cell.length_b   1.000
_cell.length_c   1.000
_cell.angle_alpha   90.00
_cell.angle_beta   90.00
_cell.angle_gamma   90.00
#
_symmetry.space_group_name_H-M   'P 1'
#
loop_
_entity.id
_entity.type
_entity.pdbx_description
1 polymer ?
#
loop_
_entity_poly.entity_id
_entity_poly.type
_entity_poly.pdbx_seq_one_letter_code
_entity_poly.pdbx_strand_id
1 'polypeptide(L)' 'MSATRKVRRSYANGYKYCSRCRTYHLTDKVRCPYCGTLLRNSPRKKKQSGNEKYVEVPAEILLSV' A
#
# COMPACT_ATOMS: atom_id res chain seq x y z
N MET A 1 -13.14 -23.84 20.85
CA MET A 1 -12.00 -22.94 20.56
C MET A 1 -12.48 -21.79 19.69
N SER A 2 -12.88 -20.68 20.30
CA SER A 2 -13.40 -19.52 19.57
C SER A 2 -12.25 -18.79 18.89
N ALA A 3 -12.20 -18.83 17.55
CA ALA A 3 -11.27 -18.01 16.78
C ALA A 3 -11.61 -16.53 16.99
N THR A 4 -10.95 -15.88 17.95
CA THR A 4 -11.03 -14.43 18.10
C THR A 4 -10.46 -13.82 16.83
N ARG A 5 -11.34 -13.31 15.97
CA ARG A 5 -11.00 -12.70 14.69
C ARG A 5 -10.09 -11.50 14.98
N LYS A 6 -8.77 -11.69 14.91
CA LYS A 6 -7.78 -10.61 15.14
C LYS A 6 -8.12 -9.50 14.15
N VAL A 7 -8.62 -8.39 14.66
CA VAL A 7 -9.01 -7.23 13.86
C VAL A 7 -7.76 -6.76 13.12
N ARG A 8 -7.83 -6.78 11.78
CA ARG A 8 -6.69 -6.37 10.95
C ARG A 8 -6.41 -4.89 11.19
N ARG A 9 -5.15 -4.53 11.39
CA ARG A 9 -4.72 -3.13 11.47
C ARG A 9 -4.95 -2.48 10.10
N SER A 10 -5.89 -1.55 10.04
CA SER A 10 -6.34 -0.93 8.80
C SER A 10 -6.83 0.48 9.06
N TYR A 11 -6.87 1.31 8.01
CA TYR A 11 -7.41 2.66 8.07
C TYR A 11 -8.89 2.68 8.52
N ALA A 12 -9.67 1.67 8.12
CA ALA A 12 -11.07 1.54 8.51
C ALA A 12 -11.26 1.33 10.02
N ASN A 13 -10.25 0.77 10.70
CA ASN A 13 -10.26 0.54 12.14
C ASN A 13 -9.54 1.68 12.91
N GLY A 14 -9.37 2.85 12.31
CA GLY A 14 -8.74 4.02 12.95
C GLY A 14 -7.21 3.98 13.02
N TYR A 15 -6.56 2.98 12.42
CA TYR A 15 -5.11 2.93 12.39
C TYR A 15 -4.54 3.90 11.35
N LYS A 16 -3.43 4.54 11.70
CA LYS A 16 -2.65 5.40 10.80
C LYS A 16 -1.36 4.70 10.39
N TYR A 17 -0.90 4.92 9.15
CA TYR A 17 0.26 4.21 8.61
C TYR A 17 1.51 5.08 8.56
N CYS A 18 2.62 4.58 9.11
CA CYS A 18 3.92 5.22 8.95
C CYS A 18 4.64 4.67 7.70
N SER A 19 4.95 5.55 6.74
CA SER A 19 5.69 5.19 5.53
C SER A 19 7.13 4.76 5.77
N ARG A 20 7.76 5.33 6.79
CA ARG A 20 9.17 5.11 7.11
C ARG A 20 9.37 3.83 7.93
N CYS A 21 8.58 3.66 9.00
CA CYS A 21 8.59 2.45 9.82
C CYS A 21 7.82 1.27 9.21
N ARG A 22 7.05 1.52 8.12
CA ARG A 22 6.23 0.52 7.42
C ARG A 22 5.21 -0.21 8.31
N THR A 23 4.69 0.47 9.34
CA THR A 23 3.78 -0.12 10.33
C THR A 23 2.56 0.76 10.59
N TYR A 24 1.49 0.13 11.10
CA TYR A 24 0.27 0.80 11.53
C TYR A 24 0.31 1.11 13.02
N HIS A 25 -0.13 2.31 13.39
CA HIS A 25 -0.26 2.78 14.76
C HIS A 25 -1.69 3.19 15.04
N LEU A 26 -2.25 2.70 16.15
CA LEU A 26 -3.49 3.23 16.70
C LEU A 26 -3.11 4.39 17.62
N THR A 27 -3.25 5.62 17.13
CA THR A 27 -2.83 6.81 17.85
C THR A 27 -3.51 8.07 17.32
N ASP A 28 -3.81 9.00 18.22
CA ASP A 28 -4.35 10.31 17.85
C ASP A 28 -3.30 11.26 17.32
N LYS A 29 -2.01 10.96 17.54
CA LYS A 29 -0.89 11.77 17.05
C LYS A 29 -0.89 11.84 15.52
N VAL A 30 -0.37 12.96 15.00
CA VAL A 30 -0.20 13.21 13.56
C VAL A 30 1.16 12.69 13.06
N ARG A 31 2.18 12.65 13.92
CA ARG A 31 3.53 12.14 13.63
C ARG A 31 3.77 10.78 14.27
N CYS A 32 4.58 9.95 13.60
CA CYS A 32 4.98 8.65 14.10
C CYS A 32 5.74 8.80 15.43
N PRO A 33 5.36 8.05 16.48
CA PRO A 33 6.00 8.15 17.79
C PRO A 33 7.46 7.67 17.81
N TYR A 34 7.89 6.92 16.78
CA TYR A 34 9.24 6.37 16.70
C TYR A 34 10.17 7.17 15.78
N CYS A 35 9.70 7.56 14.59
CA CYS A 35 10.55 8.23 13.59
C CYS A 35 10.16 9.67 13.27
N GLY A 36 9.11 10.21 13.92
CA GLY A 36 8.67 11.60 13.74
C GLY A 36 8.06 11.96 12.37
N THR A 37 8.01 11.02 11.42
CA THR A 37 7.42 11.25 10.09
C THR A 37 5.89 11.37 10.19
N LEU A 38 5.28 12.19 9.33
CA LEU A 38 3.82 12.30 9.25
C LEU A 38 3.17 10.94 8.94
N LEU A 39 2.14 10.60 9.71
CA LEU A 39 1.35 9.41 9.51
C LEU A 39 0.34 9.63 8.38
N ARG A 40 0.09 8.58 7.60
CA ARG A 40 -0.96 8.58 6.57
C ARG A 40 -2.28 8.14 7.19
N ASN A 41 -3.34 8.84 6.84
CA ASN A 41 -4.72 8.52 7.25
C ASN A 41 -5.51 7.84 6.13
N SER A 42 -4.94 7.67 4.95
CA SER A 42 -5.58 6.99 3.82
C SER A 42 -4.56 6.21 2.98
N PRO A 43 -5.01 5.16 2.27
CA PRO A 43 -4.18 4.46 1.29
C PRO A 43 -3.66 5.41 0.23
N ARG A 44 -2.45 5.14 -0.29
CA ARG A 44 -1.94 5.88 -1.46
C ARG A 44 -2.90 5.62 -2.63
N LYS A 45 -3.35 6.68 -3.30
CA LYS A 45 -4.05 6.54 -4.59
C LYS A 45 -3.19 5.63 -5.47
N LYS A 46 -3.75 4.52 -5.94
CA LYS A 46 -3.09 3.72 -6.97
C LYS A 46 -2.90 4.64 -8.16
N LYS A 47 -1.68 4.76 -8.69
CA LYS A 47 -1.50 5.31 -10.03
C LYS A 47 -2.31 4.41 -10.96
N GLN A 48 -3.24 4.98 -11.71
CA GLN A 48 -3.84 4.26 -12.82
C GLN A 48 -2.68 3.92 -13.77
N SER A 49 -2.45 2.63 -14.03
CA SER A 49 -1.52 2.16 -15.06
C SER A 49 -2.06 2.44 -16.48
N GLY A 50 -2.84 3.50 -16.66
CA GLY A 50 -3.60 3.80 -17.89
C GLY A 50 -2.76 4.34 -19.04
N ASN A 51 -1.43 4.29 -18.96
CA ASN A 51 -0.52 4.64 -20.05
C ASN A 51 0.55 3.57 -20.25
N GLU A 52 0.24 2.30 -19.96
CA GLU A 52 0.98 1.20 -20.55
C GLU A 52 0.68 1.21 -22.05
N LYS A 53 1.59 1.81 -22.82
CA LYS A 53 1.56 1.73 -24.28
C LYS A 53 1.98 0.31 -24.65
N TYR A 54 0.99 -0.55 -24.88
CA TYR A 54 1.23 -1.84 -25.50
C TYR A 54 1.73 -1.59 -26.92
N VAL A 55 2.89 -2.13 -27.26
CA VAL A 55 3.40 -2.16 -28.62
C VAL A 55 3.17 -3.58 -29.12
N GLU A 56 2.47 -3.72 -30.23
CA GLU A 56 2.35 -5.02 -30.89
C GLU A 56 3.74 -5.46 -31.33
N VAL A 57 4.19 -6.60 -30.81
CA VAL A 57 5.48 -7.19 -31.17
C VAL A 57 5.29 -7.92 -32.52
N PRO A 58 6.04 -7.55 -33.58
CA PRO A 58 5.95 -8.23 -34.86
C PRO A 58 6.27 -9.73 -34.74
N ALA A 59 5.54 -10.56 -35.50
CA ALA A 59 5.60 -12.01 -35.40
C ALA A 59 6.98 -12.59 -35.75
N GLU A 60 7.78 -11.86 -36.53
CA GLU A 60 9.13 -12.26 -36.96
C GLU A 60 10.09 -12.38 -35.77
N ILE A 61 9.84 -11.65 -34.67
CA ILE A 61 10.67 -11.65 -33.47
C ILE A 61 10.37 -12.89 -32.59
N LEU A 62 9.15 -13.42 -32.65
CA LEU A 62 8.68 -14.54 -31.82
C LEU A 62 9.17 -15.92 -32.28
N LEU A 63 9.71 -16.04 -33.50
CA LEU A 63 10.15 -17.31 -34.10
C LEU A 63 11.64 -17.61 -33.93
N SER A 64 12.34 -16.85 -33.08
CA SER A 64 13.80 -16.97 -32.87
C SER A 64 14.21 -17.75 -31.61
N VAL A 65 13.30 -18.52 -31.00
CA VAL A 65 13.58 -19.37 -29.81
C VAL A 65 13.79 -20.83 -30.21
#